data_AF-A0A7D5YGJ3-F1
#
_entry.id   AF-A0A7D5YGJ3-F1
#
_cell.length_a   1.000
_cell.length_b   1.000
_cell.length_c   1.000
_cell.angle_alpha   90.00
_cell.angle_beta   90.00
_cell.angle_gamma   90.00
#
_symmetry.space_group_name_H-M   'P 1'
#
loop_
_entity.id
_entity.type
_entity.pdbx_description
1 polymer ?
#
loop_
_entity_poly.entity_id
_entity_poly.type
_entity_poly.pdbx_seq_one_letter_code
_entity_poly.pdbx_strand_id
1 'polypeptide(L)' 'MTRFLVVLTDVRPVDGVSRNERQAPERRRQVVGASSREAADRIAGAFMALGMVRAGRQRVKVIAVGRRYGL' A
#
# COMPACT_ATOMS: atom_id res chain seq x y z
N MET A 1 -2.46 20.25 0.32
CA MET A 1 -2.66 19.38 1.50
C MET A 1 -2.44 17.94 1.07
N THR A 2 -1.45 17.25 1.63
CA THR A 2 -1.12 15.87 1.23
C THR A 2 -2.09 14.91 1.90
N ARG A 3 -2.76 14.07 1.11
CA ARG A 3 -3.58 12.96 1.62
C ARG A 3 -2.81 11.66 1.44
N PHE A 4 -3.25 10.60 2.10
CA PHE A 4 -2.61 9.30 2.01
C PHE A 4 -3.64 8.23 1.67
N LEU A 5 -3.21 7.22 0.92
CA LEU A 5 -3.92 5.98 0.72
C LEU A 5 -3.11 4.85 1.36
N VAL A 6 -3.73 4.08 2.24
CA VAL A 6 -3.19 2.83 2.74
C VAL A 6 -3.86 1.70 1.97
N VAL A 7 -3.07 0.96 1.21
CA VAL A 7 -3.54 -0.08 0.29
C VAL A 7 -3.05 -1.43 0.77
N LEU A 8 -3.98 -2.35 1.00
CA LEU A 8 -3.70 -3.76 1.22
C LEU A 8 -3.82 -4.49 -0.11
N THR A 9 -2.77 -5.18 -0.54
CA THR A 9 -2.75 -5.97 -1.78
C THR A 9 -2.36 -7.41 -1.51
N ASP A 10 -2.75 -8.31 -2.42
CA ASP A 10 -2.14 -9.65 -2.46
C ASP A 10 -0.65 -9.51 -2.83
N VAL A 11 0.17 -10.49 -2.40
CA VAL A 11 1.55 -10.65 -2.87
C VAL A 11 1.52 -11.60 -4.06
N ARG A 12 1.97 -11.12 -5.22
CA ARG A 12 2.17 -11.99 -6.38
C ARG A 12 3.42 -12.88 -6.19
N PRO A 13 3.46 -14.08 -6.78
CA PRO A 13 4.69 -14.84 -6.93
C PRO A 13 5.76 -14.02 -7.65
N VAL A 14 7.03 -14.23 -7.30
CA VAL A 14 8.16 -13.63 -8.02
C VAL A 14 8.32 -14.38 -9.34
N ASP A 15 8.20 -13.69 -10.46
CA ASP A 15 8.26 -14.24 -11.82
C ASP A 15 9.59 -13.94 -12.53
N GLY A 16 10.63 -13.54 -11.77
CA GLY A 16 11.95 -13.20 -12.31
C GLY A 16 12.02 -11.82 -12.98
N VAL A 17 10.89 -11.13 -13.14
CA VAL A 17 10.83 -9.76 -13.67
C VAL A 17 10.87 -8.75 -12.52
N SER A 18 11.52 -7.61 -12.74
CA SER A 18 11.50 -6.51 -11.76
C SER A 18 10.05 -6.08 -11.50
N ARG A 19 9.71 -5.89 -10.22
CA ARG A 19 8.35 -5.57 -9.77
C ARG A 19 7.86 -4.25 -10.41
N ASN A 20 7.00 -4.35 -11.41
CA ASN A 20 6.37 -3.20 -12.05
C ASN A 20 4.88 -3.07 -11.69
N GLU A 21 4.59 -2.34 -10.62
CA GLU A 21 3.22 -2.06 -10.17
C GLU A 21 2.42 -1.15 -11.13
N ARG A 22 3.05 -0.54 -12.15
CA ARG A 22 2.36 0.26 -13.17
C ARG A 22 1.80 -0.60 -14.29
N GLN A 23 2.53 -1.63 -14.71
CA GLN A 23 2.14 -2.52 -15.82
C GLN A 23 1.34 -3.73 -15.34
N ALA A 24 1.69 -4.28 -14.18
CA ALA A 24 0.98 -5.39 -13.57
C ALA A 24 0.73 -5.03 -12.10
N PRO A 25 -0.38 -4.37 -11.74
CA PRO A 25 -0.65 -4.04 -10.35
C PRO A 25 -1.02 -5.29 -9.55
N GLU A 26 -0.52 -5.39 -8.31
CA GLU A 26 -1.03 -6.41 -7.38
C GLU A 26 -2.53 -6.16 -7.08
N ARG A 27 -3.31 -7.24 -6.97
CA ARG A 27 -4.75 -7.16 -6.69
C ARG A 27 -4.99 -6.48 -5.35
N ARG A 28 -5.80 -5.41 -5.36
CA ARG A 28 -6.18 -4.65 -4.16
C ARG A 28 -7.26 -5.42 -3.39
N ARG A 29 -7.15 -5.40 -2.07
CA ARG A 29 -8.13 -6.01 -1.14
C ARG A 29 -8.84 -4.95 -0.32
N GLN A 30 -8.09 -3.95 0.16
CA GLN A 30 -8.65 -2.84 0.91
C GLN A 30 -7.88 -1.56 0.60
N VAL A 31 -8.60 -0.44 0.57
CA VAL A 31 -8.04 0.90 0.39
C VAL A 31 -8.67 1.81 1.42
N VAL A 32 -7.84 2.48 2.22
CA VAL A 32 -8.29 3.42 3.26
C VAL A 32 -7.62 4.76 3.03
N GLY A 33 -8.41 5.83 3.05
CA GLY A 33 -7.90 7.20 2.99
C GLY A 33 -7.48 7.71 4.36
N ALA A 34 -6.40 8.49 4.41
CA ALA A 34 -5.94 9.18 5.61
C ALA A 34 -5.61 10.66 5.28
N SER A 35 -5.95 11.55 6.22
CA SER A 35 -5.73 12.99 6.08
C SER A 35 -4.34 13.45 6.53
N SER A 36 -3.59 12.60 7.23
CA SER A 36 -2.22 12.89 7.68
C SER A 36 -1.33 11.65 7.57
N ARG A 37 -0.01 11.85 7.66
CA ARG A 37 0.99 10.77 7.62
C ARG A 37 0.83 9.87 8.85
N GLU A 38 0.65 10.46 10.02
CA GLU A 38 0.50 9.76 11.29
C GLU A 38 -0.74 8.87 11.30
N ALA A 39 -1.86 9.36 10.75
CA ALA A 39 -3.07 8.55 10.61
C ALA A 39 -2.85 7.37 9.65
N ALA A 40 -2.14 7.59 8.54
CA ALA A 40 -1.81 6.53 7.60
C ALA A 40 -0.90 5.47 8.23
N ASP A 41 0.10 5.88 9.01
CA ASP A 41 1.03 4.96 9.68
C ASP A 41 0.31 4.11 10.75
N ARG A 42 -0.66 4.69 11.50
CA ARG A 42 -1.51 3.91 12.42
C ARG A 42 -2.35 2.85 11.71
N ILE A 43 -2.99 3.22 10.59
CA ILE A 43 -3.77 2.28 9.78
C ILE A 43 -2.87 1.18 9.20
N ALA A 44 -1.68 1.55 8.71
CA ALA A 44 -0.71 0.60 8.21
C ALA A 44 -0.27 -0.40 9.30
N GLY A 45 -0.01 0.08 10.51
CA GLY A 45 0.30 -0.77 11.66
C GLY A 45 -0.82 -1.77 11.98
N ALA A 46 -2.09 -1.32 11.92
CA ALA A 46 -3.23 -2.22 12.10
C ALA A 46 -3.29 -3.31 11.01
N PHE A 47 -3.02 -2.97 9.75
CA PHE A 47 -2.93 -3.97 8.68
C PHE A 47 -1.73 -4.91 8.83
N MET A 48 -0.60 -4.43 9.34
CA MET A 48 0.59 -5.28 9.58
C MET A 48 0.31 -6.38 10.62
N ALA A 49 -0.64 -6.17 11.54
CA ALA A 49 -1.03 -7.18 12.51
C ALA A 49 -1.85 -8.33 11.90
N LEU A 50 -2.40 -8.18 10.69
CA LEU A 50 -3.22 -9.20 10.04
C LEU A 50 -2.39 -10.44 9.71
N GLY A 51 -2.95 -11.62 10.00
CA GLY A 51 -2.28 -12.91 9.75
C GLY A 51 -1.83 -13.10 8.29
N MET A 52 -2.62 -12.61 7.32
CA MET A 52 -2.28 -12.69 5.89
C MET A 52 -1.07 -11.83 5.51
N VAL A 53 -0.86 -10.70 6.19
CA VAL A 53 0.32 -9.84 6.00
C VAL A 53 1.54 -10.49 6.66
N ARG A 54 1.38 -10.97 7.90
CA ARG A 54 2.46 -11.69 8.62
C ARG A 54 2.88 -12.98 7.93
N ALA A 55 1.97 -13.66 7.26
CA ALA A 55 2.25 -14.84 6.44
C ALA A 55 2.85 -14.51 5.06
N GLY A 56 3.12 -13.24 4.76
CA GLY A 56 3.70 -12.81 3.48
C GLY A 56 2.76 -12.95 2.27
N ARG A 57 1.48 -13.22 2.49
CA ARG A 57 0.46 -13.38 1.43
C ARG A 57 -0.15 -12.05 1.00
N GLN A 58 -0.06 -11.04 1.85
CA GLN A 58 -0.54 -9.69 1.58
C GLN A 58 0.53 -8.65 1.95
N ARG A 59 0.41 -7.47 1.35
CA ARG A 59 1.36 -6.37 1.52
C ARG A 59 0.62 -5.06 1.75
N VAL A 60 1.13 -4.29 2.70
CA VAL A 60 0.65 -2.94 2.99
C VAL A 60 1.49 -1.93 2.21
N LYS A 61 0.83 -0.98 1.54
CA LYS A 61 1.45 0.13 0.81
C LYS A 61 0.89 1.44 1.33
N VAL A 62 1.74 2.39 1.72
CA VAL A 62 1.33 3.76 2.07
C VAL A 62 1.71 4.68 0.92
N ILE A 63 0.72 5.34 0.32
CA ILE A 63 0.89 6.19 -0.86
C ILE A 63 0.47 7.61 -0.52
N ALA A 64 1.40 8.56 -0.60
CA ALA A 64 1.06 9.98 -0.54
C ALA A 64 0.42 10.42 -1.87
N VAL A 65 -0.75 11.05 -1.79
CA VAL A 65 -1.49 11.56 -2.94
C VAL A 65 -1.70 13.07 -2.82
N GLY A 66 -1.72 13.76 -3.96
CA GLY A 66 -1.91 15.21 -4.00
C GLY A 66 -0.66 16.05 -3.70
N ARG A 67 0.51 15.42 -3.53
CA ARG A 67 1.80 16.13 -3.60
C ARG A 67 2.12 16.31 -5.08
N ARG A 68 1.83 17.50 -5.64
CA ARG A 68 2.42 17.89 -6.93
C ARG A 68 3.92 17.96 -6.71
N TYR A 69 4.67 17.02 -7.29
CA TYR A 69 6.07 17.27 -7.57
C TYR A 69 6.06 18.42 -8.58
N GLY A 70 6.61 19.58 -8.20
CA GLY A 70 6.75 20.70 -9.11
C GLY A 70 7.46 20.23 -10.37
N LEU A 71 6.95 20.67 -11.53
CA LEU A 71 7.62 20.55 -12.81
C LEU A 71 8.98 21.26 -12.75
#